data_AF-A0A3Q3SDC0-F1
#
_entry.id   AF-A0A3Q3SDC0-F1
#
_cell.length_a   1.000
_cell.length_b   1.000
_cell.length_c   1.000
_cell.angle_alpha   90.00
_cell.angle_beta   90.00
_cell.angle_gamma   90.00
#
_symmetry.space_group_name_H-M   'P 1'
#
loop_
_entity.id
_entity.type
_entity.pdbx_description
1 polymer ?
#
loop_
_entity_poly.entity_id
_entity_poly.type
_entity_poly.pdbx_seq_one_letter_code
_entity_poly.pdbx_strand_id
1 'polypeptide(L)'
;VLVGYDAVKEAMVDQADDFTGRGQLPFVIRVTKGYGLGISNGERWHQLRRFTLATLRDFGMGRKGMEEWIQEESKHLRARIAEFKEKMQHEIDVVIGKNRCPNMEDRKSLPFTDAVIHEVQRFLDIVPFSVPHHALHDISFRGYTIPKVLSNPYFILIGEKEWATPWSFNPQHFLDQNGNFKKNPAFLPFSAGKRSCVGESLARMELFIFLVSLLQHFTFSCTEGPDSINLIPEYSSFANLPRRYQIIATPR
;
A
#
# COMPACT_ATOMS: atom_id res chain seq x y z
N VAL A 1 -17.89 -9.07 11.07
CA VAL A 1 -17.12 -8.71 9.86
C VAL A 1 -17.72 -7.42 9.34
N LEU A 2 -16.99 -6.31 9.30
CA LEU A 2 -17.53 -5.12 8.62
C LEU A 2 -17.27 -5.28 7.12
N VAL A 3 -18.24 -4.92 6.29
CA VAL A 3 -18.16 -5.12 4.84
C VAL A 3 -18.53 -3.81 4.16
N GLY A 4 -17.72 -3.43 3.18
CA GLY A 4 -17.92 -2.23 2.38
C GLY A 4 -17.37 -0.94 3.00
N TYR A 5 -17.13 0.04 2.14
CA TYR A 5 -16.46 1.30 2.50
C TYR A 5 -17.09 2.03 3.68
N ASP A 6 -18.42 2.21 3.67
CA ASP A 6 -19.10 3.02 4.69
C ASP A 6 -18.94 2.44 6.08
N ALA A 7 -19.04 1.11 6.22
CA ALA A 7 -18.90 0.44 7.51
C ALA A 7 -17.46 0.53 8.03
N VAL A 8 -16.48 0.41 7.14
CA VAL A 8 -15.05 0.53 7.48
C VAL A 8 -14.70 1.95 7.91
N LYS A 9 -15.17 2.95 7.16
CA LYS A 9 -14.95 4.36 7.50
C LYS A 9 -15.57 4.69 8.86
N GLU A 10 -16.83 4.32 9.07
CA GLU A 10 -17.54 4.58 10.32
C GLU A 10 -16.80 3.98 11.53
N ALA A 11 -16.35 2.72 11.45
CA ALA A 11 -15.67 2.09 12.57
C ALA A 11 -14.22 2.55 12.77
N MET A 12 -13.44 2.72 11.69
CA MET A 12 -12.01 3.01 11.81
C MET A 12 -11.68 4.49 11.93
N VAL A 13 -12.53 5.36 11.40
CA VAL A 13 -12.30 6.80 11.32
C VAL A 13 -13.25 7.54 12.25
N ASP A 14 -14.56 7.32 12.09
CA ASP A 14 -15.56 8.11 12.82
C ASP A 14 -15.68 7.65 14.29
N GLN A 15 -15.59 6.34 14.54
CA GLN A 15 -15.56 5.71 15.88
C GLN A 15 -14.17 5.18 16.23
N ALA A 16 -13.12 5.85 15.73
CA ALA A 16 -11.75 5.33 15.80
C ALA A 16 -11.30 5.00 17.23
N ASP A 17 -11.74 5.76 18.23
CA ASP A 17 -11.39 5.56 19.64
C ASP A 17 -11.80 4.19 20.17
N ASP A 18 -13.00 3.77 19.79
CA ASP A 18 -13.62 2.56 20.32
C ASP A 18 -13.00 1.29 19.67
N PHE A 19 -12.50 1.41 18.43
CA PHE A 19 -11.85 0.34 17.66
C PHE A 19 -10.32 0.43 17.61
N THR A 20 -9.69 1.20 18.49
CA THR A 20 -8.22 1.32 18.53
C THR A 20 -7.51 0.07 19.03
N GLY A 21 -8.21 -0.90 19.62
CA GLY A 21 -7.59 -2.06 20.24
C GLY A 21 -6.92 -3.04 19.24
N ARG A 22 -5.85 -3.72 19.67
CA ARG A 22 -5.24 -4.89 19.02
C ARG A 22 -5.39 -6.15 19.87
N GLY A 23 -5.90 -7.23 19.27
CA GLY A 23 -6.15 -8.48 19.99
C GLY A 23 -4.87 -9.06 20.59
N GLN A 24 -4.94 -9.54 21.84
CA GLN A 24 -3.82 -10.16 22.52
C GLN A 24 -3.67 -11.62 22.09
N LEU A 25 -2.95 -11.86 20.98
CA LEU A 25 -2.59 -13.21 20.56
C LEU A 25 -1.46 -13.74 21.46
N PRO A 26 -1.67 -14.80 22.27
CA PRO A 26 -0.70 -15.25 23.26
C PRO A 26 0.68 -15.59 22.66
N PHE A 27 0.68 -16.21 21.48
CA PHE A 27 1.92 -16.51 20.74
C PHE A 27 2.70 -15.24 20.40
N VAL A 28 2.02 -14.22 19.87
CA VAL A 28 2.66 -12.96 19.43
C VAL A 28 3.20 -12.19 20.64
N ILE A 29 2.46 -12.16 21.74
CA ILE A 29 2.91 -11.50 22.99
C ILE A 29 4.14 -12.20 23.56
N ARG A 30 4.19 -13.53 23.52
CA ARG A 30 5.35 -14.29 24.00
C ARG A 30 6.61 -13.98 23.20
N VAL A 31 6.48 -13.85 21.88
CA VAL A 31 7.61 -13.54 20.97
C VAL A 31 8.07 -12.10 21.13
N THR A 32 7.14 -11.14 21.17
CA THR A 32 7.46 -9.71 21.17
C THR A 32 7.57 -9.10 22.56
N LYS A 33 7.29 -9.87 23.61
CA LYS A 33 7.10 -9.40 24.99
C LYS A 33 6.05 -8.28 25.09
N GLY A 34 5.11 -8.22 24.15
CA GLY A 34 4.09 -7.17 24.05
C GLY A 34 4.61 -5.81 23.54
N TYR A 35 5.78 -5.78 22.89
CA TYR A 35 6.31 -4.60 22.19
C TYR A 35 6.01 -4.66 20.69
N GLY A 36 5.74 -3.52 20.06
CA GLY A 36 5.55 -3.43 18.62
C GLY A 36 4.34 -2.59 18.23
N LEU A 37 4.49 -1.81 17.16
CA LEU A 37 3.46 -0.88 16.67
C LEU A 37 2.15 -1.55 16.27
N GLY A 38 2.23 -2.77 15.71
CA GLY A 38 1.06 -3.51 15.24
C GLY A 38 0.23 -4.15 16.34
N ILE A 39 0.78 -4.35 17.54
CA ILE A 39 0.20 -5.26 18.56
C ILE A 39 0.05 -4.65 19.96
N SER A 40 0.79 -3.58 20.25
CA SER A 40 0.69 -2.88 21.55
C SER A 40 -0.60 -2.06 21.65
N ASN A 41 -1.03 -1.74 22.88
CA ASN A 41 -2.22 -0.95 23.19
C ASN A 41 -1.90 0.13 24.25
N GLY A 42 -2.80 1.10 24.41
CA GLY A 42 -2.73 2.14 25.43
C GLY A 42 -1.47 3.01 25.33
N GLU A 43 -0.98 3.52 26.47
CA GLU A 43 0.16 4.45 26.53
C GLU A 43 1.42 3.88 25.87
N ARG A 44 1.67 2.57 26.00
CA ARG A 44 2.80 1.91 25.34
C ARG A 44 2.76 2.09 23.82
N TRP A 45 1.59 1.91 23.22
CA TRP A 45 1.43 2.12 21.78
C TRP A 45 1.60 3.59 21.41
N HIS A 46 1.05 4.53 22.18
CA HIS A 46 1.23 5.95 21.94
C HIS A 46 2.71 6.38 21.98
N GLN A 47 3.49 5.85 22.92
CA GLN A 47 4.93 6.11 23.02
C GLN A 47 5.69 5.54 21.81
N LEU A 48 5.46 4.27 21.47
CA LEU A 48 6.11 3.64 20.32
C LEU A 48 5.75 4.35 19.01
N ARG A 49 4.47 4.72 18.81
CA ARG A 49 4.03 5.46 17.63
C ARG A 49 4.65 6.84 17.55
N ARG A 50 4.65 7.61 18.65
CA ARG A 50 5.28 8.95 18.68
C ARG A 50 6.77 8.87 18.40
N PHE A 51 7.46 7.93 19.04
CA PHE A 51 8.87 7.69 18.80
C PHE A 51 9.13 7.36 17.33
N THR A 52 8.44 6.36 16.78
CA THR A 52 8.65 5.97 15.38
C THR A 52 8.30 7.07 14.38
N LEU A 53 7.22 7.83 14.58
CA LEU A 53 6.90 8.97 13.72
C LEU A 53 7.96 10.08 13.82
N ALA A 54 8.46 10.35 15.02
CA ALA A 54 9.54 11.32 15.22
C ALA A 54 10.82 10.85 14.53
N THR A 55 11.24 9.61 14.78
CA THR A 55 12.40 8.98 14.13
C THR A 55 12.27 9.01 12.61
N LEU A 56 11.15 8.56 12.04
CA LEU A 56 10.94 8.57 10.60
C LEU A 56 10.99 9.99 10.00
N ARG A 57 10.48 11.00 10.72
CA ARG A 57 10.59 12.41 10.31
C ARG A 57 12.04 12.90 10.36
N ASP A 58 12.79 12.48 11.38
CA ASP A 58 14.21 12.85 11.56
C ASP A 58 15.12 12.16 10.53
N PHE A 59 14.80 10.93 10.12
CA PHE A 59 15.45 10.22 9.02
C PHE A 59 15.13 10.81 7.64
N GLY A 60 14.26 11.81 7.55
CA GLY A 60 14.00 12.55 6.32
C GLY A 60 12.81 12.05 5.51
N MET A 61 11.79 11.45 6.14
CA MET A 61 10.50 11.18 5.50
C MET A 61 9.95 12.44 4.83
N GLY A 62 9.96 12.45 3.49
CA GLY A 62 9.57 13.59 2.65
C GLY A 62 10.67 14.64 2.41
N ARG A 63 11.95 14.30 2.61
CA ARG A 63 13.11 15.13 2.26
C ARG A 63 13.98 14.43 1.21
N LYS A 64 14.71 15.23 0.41
CA LYS A 64 15.57 14.79 -0.70
C LYS A 64 16.53 13.64 -0.38
N GLY A 65 17.07 13.57 0.84
CA GLY A 65 18.07 12.54 1.20
C GLY A 65 17.55 11.10 1.20
N MET A 66 16.29 10.85 1.58
CA MET A 66 15.73 9.49 1.43
C MET A 66 15.31 9.22 -0.01
N GLU A 67 14.86 10.22 -0.76
CA GLU A 67 14.61 10.06 -2.21
C GLU A 67 15.90 9.61 -2.92
N GLU A 68 17.04 10.21 -2.59
CA GLU A 68 18.37 9.82 -3.10
C GLU A 68 18.75 8.38 -2.72
N TRP A 69 18.48 7.94 -1.49
CA TRP A 69 18.74 6.55 -1.09
C TRP A 69 17.85 5.55 -1.83
N ILE A 70 16.57 5.90 -2.00
CA ILE A 70 15.61 5.09 -2.76
C ILE A 70 16.03 5.02 -4.24
N GLN A 71 16.54 6.12 -4.80
CA GLN A 71 17.10 6.13 -6.15
C GLN A 71 18.29 5.17 -6.28
N GLU A 72 19.16 5.09 -5.26
CA GLU A 72 20.28 4.16 -5.27
C GLU A 72 19.83 2.69 -5.17
N GLU A 73 18.91 2.40 -4.25
CA GLU A 73 18.33 1.06 -4.09
C GLU A 73 17.41 0.68 -5.27
N SER A 74 16.98 1.68 -6.08
CA SER A 74 16.06 1.50 -7.21
C SER A 74 16.52 0.49 -8.25
N LYS A 75 17.82 0.20 -8.33
CA LYS A 75 18.45 -0.61 -9.39
C LYS A 75 17.98 -2.09 -9.45
N HIS A 76 17.06 -2.55 -8.59
CA HIS A 76 16.88 -3.99 -8.33
C HIS A 76 15.47 -4.64 -8.43
N LEU A 77 14.39 -4.03 -8.96
CA LEU A 77 13.04 -4.67 -8.98
C LEU A 77 12.31 -4.59 -10.34
N ARG A 78 11.67 -5.66 -10.84
CA ARG A 78 11.07 -5.66 -12.22
C ARG A 78 9.70 -6.31 -12.46
N ALA A 79 8.99 -6.82 -11.47
CA ALA A 79 7.98 -7.86 -11.80
C ALA A 79 6.61 -7.39 -12.36
N ARG A 80 6.23 -6.10 -12.35
CA ARG A 80 4.83 -5.71 -12.70
C ARG A 80 4.69 -4.67 -13.81
N ILE A 81 5.79 -4.37 -14.48
CA ILE A 81 5.86 -3.23 -15.40
C ILE A 81 5.55 -3.65 -16.85
N ALA A 82 5.68 -4.93 -17.20
CA ALA A 82 5.70 -5.39 -18.59
C ALA A 82 4.49 -4.98 -19.45
N GLU A 83 3.28 -4.91 -18.87
CA GLU A 83 2.03 -4.62 -19.60
C GLU A 83 1.83 -3.12 -19.86
N PHE A 84 2.24 -2.26 -18.92
CA PHE A 84 2.02 -0.81 -19.01
C PHE A 84 3.31 0.00 -19.17
N LYS A 85 4.47 -0.68 -19.26
CA LYS A 85 5.80 -0.05 -19.32
C LYS A 85 5.88 1.00 -20.40
N GLU A 86 5.39 0.74 -21.61
CA GLU A 86 5.60 1.63 -22.74
C GLU A 86 4.88 2.96 -22.50
N LYS A 87 3.64 2.89 -22.00
CA LYS A 87 2.84 4.08 -21.68
C LYS A 87 3.42 4.85 -20.49
N MET A 88 3.86 4.15 -19.44
CA MET A 88 4.52 4.79 -18.30
C MET A 88 5.85 5.44 -18.71
N GLN A 89 6.67 4.73 -19.48
CA GLN A 89 7.95 5.23 -20.00
C GLN A 89 7.75 6.45 -20.87
N HIS A 90 6.75 6.44 -21.76
CA HIS A 90 6.40 7.60 -22.56
C HIS A 90 5.99 8.80 -21.67
N GLU A 91 5.12 8.58 -20.68
CA GLU A 91 4.70 9.63 -19.74
C GLU A 91 5.90 10.21 -18.96
N ILE A 92 6.80 9.35 -18.47
CA ILE A 92 8.02 9.71 -17.76
C ILE A 92 8.98 10.50 -18.67
N ASP A 93 9.18 10.05 -19.90
CA ASP A 93 10.09 10.71 -20.85
C ASP A 93 9.59 12.12 -21.21
N VAL A 94 8.26 12.31 -21.33
CA VAL A 94 7.65 13.61 -21.64
C VAL A 94 7.76 14.59 -20.47
N VAL A 95 7.53 14.12 -19.24
CA VAL A 95 7.41 14.99 -18.05
C VAL A 95 8.75 15.22 -17.36
N ILE A 96 9.59 14.19 -17.30
CA ILE A 96 10.87 14.21 -16.57
C ILE A 96 12.04 14.27 -17.56
N GLY A 97 11.96 13.54 -18.67
CA GLY A 97 13.08 13.36 -19.60
C GLY A 97 14.17 12.44 -19.03
N LYS A 98 15.35 12.39 -19.65
CA LYS A 98 16.47 11.52 -19.23
C LYS A 98 17.57 12.22 -18.42
N ASN A 99 17.54 13.55 -18.34
CA ASN A 99 18.67 14.36 -17.85
C ASN A 99 18.59 14.73 -16.38
N ARG A 100 17.47 14.45 -15.71
CA ARG A 100 17.27 14.75 -14.28
C ARG A 100 16.64 13.55 -13.57
N CYS A 101 16.99 13.38 -12.30
CA CYS A 101 16.38 12.36 -11.47
C CYS A 101 14.91 12.70 -11.16
N PRO A 102 14.03 11.68 -11.01
CA PRO A 102 12.66 11.87 -10.54
C PRO A 102 12.64 12.33 -9.09
N ASN A 103 11.67 13.17 -8.73
CA ASN A 103 11.41 13.58 -7.35
C ASN A 103 9.91 13.56 -7.05
N MET A 104 9.52 13.77 -5.79
CA MET A 104 8.11 13.64 -5.39
C MET A 104 7.17 14.70 -5.96
N GLU A 105 7.68 15.83 -6.45
CA GLU A 105 6.86 16.87 -7.10
C GLU A 105 6.34 16.40 -8.46
N ASP A 106 7.11 15.52 -9.14
CA ASP A 106 6.75 14.97 -10.46
C ASP A 106 5.48 14.12 -10.41
N ARG A 107 5.13 13.56 -9.24
CA ARG A 107 4.00 12.64 -9.07
C ARG A 107 2.68 13.21 -9.55
N LYS A 108 2.45 14.51 -9.36
CA LYS A 108 1.21 15.18 -9.81
C LYS A 108 1.09 15.26 -11.34
N SER A 109 2.22 15.17 -12.03
CA SER A 109 2.33 15.27 -13.48
C SER A 109 2.44 13.90 -14.15
N LEU A 110 2.44 12.80 -13.39
CA LEU A 110 2.47 11.42 -13.89
C LEU A 110 1.19 10.64 -13.50
N PRO A 111 -0.01 11.09 -13.93
CA PRO A 111 -1.28 10.51 -13.48
C PRO A 111 -1.42 9.02 -13.85
N PHE A 112 -0.95 8.58 -15.02
CA PHE A 112 -1.04 7.19 -15.43
C PHE A 112 -0.09 6.31 -14.62
N THR A 113 1.14 6.75 -14.41
CA THR A 113 2.11 6.05 -13.56
C THR A 113 1.62 5.96 -12.11
N ASP A 114 1.05 7.04 -11.56
CA ASP A 114 0.48 7.01 -10.20
C ASP A 114 -0.71 6.04 -10.13
N ALA A 115 -1.56 6.00 -11.15
CA ALA A 115 -2.66 5.04 -11.26
C ALA A 115 -2.18 3.58 -11.28
N VAL A 116 -1.11 3.28 -12.05
CA VAL A 116 -0.51 1.93 -12.08
C VAL A 116 0.05 1.56 -10.70
N ILE A 117 0.75 2.45 -10.00
CA ILE A 117 1.25 2.19 -8.64
C ILE A 117 0.10 1.86 -7.69
N HIS A 118 -0.98 2.64 -7.75
CA HIS A 118 -2.15 2.41 -6.90
C HIS A 118 -2.83 1.08 -7.21
N GLU A 119 -2.95 0.73 -8.49
CA GLU A 119 -3.52 -0.55 -8.90
C GLU A 119 -2.63 -1.73 -8.51
N VAL A 120 -1.30 -1.59 -8.54
CA VAL A 120 -0.38 -2.60 -7.99
C VAL A 120 -0.65 -2.84 -6.51
N GLN A 121 -0.77 -1.77 -5.72
CA GLN A 121 -1.04 -1.90 -4.29
C GLN A 121 -2.42 -2.52 -4.01
N ARG A 122 -3.44 -2.11 -4.76
CA ARG A 122 -4.81 -2.65 -4.65
C ARG A 122 -4.82 -4.14 -4.98
N PHE A 123 -4.25 -4.51 -6.13
CA PHE A 123 -4.32 -5.87 -6.66
C PHE A 123 -3.45 -6.86 -5.87
N LEU A 124 -2.26 -6.43 -5.42
CA LEU A 124 -1.43 -7.31 -4.58
C LEU A 124 -2.07 -7.58 -3.22
N ASP A 125 -2.78 -6.59 -2.68
CA ASP A 125 -3.37 -6.60 -1.34
C ASP A 125 -2.42 -7.29 -0.34
N ILE A 126 -1.24 -6.69 -0.11
CA ILE A 126 -0.10 -7.36 0.53
C ILE A 126 -0.48 -7.93 1.90
N VAL A 127 -1.40 -7.29 2.63
CA VAL A 127 -1.85 -7.72 3.95
C VAL A 127 -3.38 -7.84 3.92
N PRO A 128 -3.93 -8.86 3.25
CA PRO A 128 -5.37 -8.95 2.97
C PRO A 128 -6.17 -9.14 4.27
N PHE A 129 -5.54 -9.75 5.27
CA PHE A 129 -6.12 -9.93 6.58
C PHE A 129 -5.84 -8.79 7.58
N SER A 130 -5.28 -7.67 7.10
CA SER A 130 -4.84 -6.53 7.91
C SER A 130 -4.15 -6.98 9.21
N VAL A 131 -4.12 -6.12 10.23
CA VAL A 131 -3.94 -6.59 11.60
C VAL A 131 -5.31 -6.56 12.27
N PRO A 132 -5.72 -7.60 13.01
CA PRO A 132 -7.01 -7.60 13.67
C PRO A 132 -7.19 -6.44 14.67
N HIS A 133 -8.39 -5.86 14.68
CA HIS A 133 -8.78 -4.83 15.65
C HIS A 133 -9.60 -5.46 16.79
N HIS A 134 -9.70 -4.79 17.94
CA HIS A 134 -10.68 -5.14 18.99
C HIS A 134 -11.40 -3.90 19.49
N ALA A 135 -12.69 -4.07 19.80
CA ALA A 135 -13.48 -3.07 20.50
C ALA A 135 -13.02 -2.99 21.96
N LEU A 136 -12.72 -1.80 22.49
CA LEU A 136 -12.23 -1.63 23.87
C LEU A 136 -13.28 -2.00 24.93
N HIS A 137 -14.55 -1.81 24.58
CA HIS A 137 -15.76 -2.08 25.34
C HIS A 137 -16.88 -2.53 24.36
N ASP A 138 -18.07 -2.83 24.86
CA ASP A 138 -19.19 -3.19 23.99
C ASP A 138 -19.70 -1.94 23.24
N ILE A 139 -19.80 -2.01 21.92
CA ILE A 139 -20.12 -0.86 21.05
C ILE A 139 -21.45 -1.13 20.35
N SER A 140 -22.34 -0.14 20.30
CA SER A 140 -23.50 -0.18 19.41
C SER A 140 -23.10 0.32 18.02
N PHE A 141 -23.09 -0.57 17.03
CA PHE A 141 -22.70 -0.27 15.66
C PHE A 141 -23.79 -0.77 14.69
N ARG A 142 -24.39 0.16 13.93
CA ARG A 142 -25.46 -0.14 12.94
C ARG A 142 -26.61 -1.00 13.48
N GLY A 143 -27.03 -0.76 14.72
CA GLY A 143 -28.10 -1.50 15.38
C GLY A 143 -27.69 -2.86 15.97
N TYR A 144 -26.40 -3.22 15.89
CA TYR A 144 -25.83 -4.41 16.52
C TYR A 144 -24.95 -4.02 17.71
N THR A 145 -25.01 -4.79 18.79
CA THR A 145 -24.00 -4.71 19.85
C THR A 145 -22.80 -5.56 19.44
N ILE A 146 -21.67 -4.90 19.17
CA ILE A 146 -20.38 -5.55 18.96
C ILE A 146 -19.77 -5.76 20.34
N PRO A 147 -19.72 -7.01 20.85
CA PRO A 147 -19.05 -7.27 22.11
C PRO A 147 -17.55 -7.01 21.96
N LYS A 148 -16.83 -6.95 23.09
CA LYS A 148 -15.37 -6.86 23.16
C LYS A 148 -14.64 -8.06 22.47
N VAL A 149 -14.74 -8.19 21.14
CA VAL A 149 -14.19 -9.28 20.34
C VAL A 149 -13.39 -8.76 19.13
N LEU A 150 -12.67 -9.69 18.49
CA LEU A 150 -11.80 -9.47 17.34
C LEU A 150 -12.62 -8.99 16.12
N SER A 151 -12.41 -7.77 15.66
CA SER A 151 -12.89 -7.31 14.35
C SER A 151 -11.99 -7.85 13.26
N ASN A 152 -12.58 -8.67 12.39
CA ASN A 152 -11.96 -9.28 11.22
C ASN A 152 -11.67 -8.21 10.13
N PRO A 153 -10.67 -8.43 9.28
CA PRO A 153 -10.18 -7.46 8.31
C PRO A 153 -11.17 -7.24 7.16
N TYR A 154 -10.95 -6.12 6.48
CA TYR A 154 -11.82 -5.63 5.42
C TYR A 154 -11.23 -5.96 4.07
N PHE A 155 -11.95 -6.77 3.29
CA PHE A 155 -11.65 -7.06 1.88
C PHE A 155 -12.05 -5.90 0.96
N ILE A 156 -11.77 -4.67 1.38
CA ILE A 156 -12.24 -3.47 0.68
C ILE A 156 -11.52 -3.25 -0.66
N LEU A 157 -10.30 -3.74 -0.80
CA LEU A 157 -9.49 -3.61 -2.02
C LEU A 157 -9.92 -4.57 -3.14
N ILE A 158 -10.74 -5.57 -2.81
CA ILE A 158 -11.29 -6.57 -3.76
C ILE A 158 -12.82 -6.58 -3.78
N GLY A 159 -13.48 -5.62 -3.13
CA GLY A 159 -14.94 -5.53 -3.07
C GLY A 159 -15.57 -5.20 -4.41
N GLU A 160 -16.49 -6.04 -4.89
CA GLU A 160 -17.19 -5.84 -6.18
C GLU A 160 -18.11 -4.61 -6.20
N LYS A 161 -18.48 -4.09 -5.03
CA LYS A 161 -19.25 -2.84 -4.92
C LYS A 161 -18.36 -1.62 -5.11
N GLU A 162 -17.10 -1.70 -4.70
CA GLU A 162 -16.15 -0.59 -4.68
C GLU A 162 -15.28 -0.53 -5.95
N TRP A 163 -15.13 -1.65 -6.68
CA TRP A 163 -14.26 -1.77 -7.84
C TRP A 163 -15.00 -2.44 -9.00
N ALA A 164 -14.89 -1.86 -10.20
CA ALA A 164 -15.58 -2.36 -11.39
C ALA A 164 -15.02 -3.69 -11.89
N THR A 165 -13.70 -3.88 -11.84
CA THR A 165 -13.02 -5.12 -12.25
C THR A 165 -12.05 -5.57 -11.15
N PRO A 166 -12.53 -6.00 -9.97
CA PRO A 166 -11.68 -6.22 -8.79
C PRO A 166 -10.64 -7.32 -8.99
N TRP A 167 -10.98 -8.34 -9.78
CA TRP A 167 -10.16 -9.51 -10.08
C TRP A 167 -9.19 -9.30 -11.26
N SER A 168 -9.23 -8.12 -11.89
CA SER A 168 -8.36 -7.77 -13.01
C SER A 168 -7.47 -6.61 -12.62
N PHE A 169 -6.24 -6.60 -13.13
CA PHE A 169 -5.37 -5.44 -12.99
C PHE A 169 -5.85 -4.35 -13.96
N ASN A 170 -6.37 -3.25 -13.43
CA ASN A 170 -6.97 -2.19 -14.22
C ASN A 170 -6.62 -0.79 -13.67
N PRO A 171 -5.61 -0.09 -14.24
CA PRO A 171 -5.25 1.27 -13.82
C PRO A 171 -6.39 2.28 -13.94
N GLN A 172 -7.42 2.01 -14.76
CA GLN A 172 -8.57 2.91 -14.93
C GLN A 172 -9.40 3.06 -13.64
N HIS A 173 -9.22 2.18 -12.65
CA HIS A 173 -9.81 2.39 -11.33
C HIS A 173 -9.35 3.69 -10.64
N PHE A 174 -8.21 4.23 -11.05
CA PHE A 174 -7.60 5.44 -10.48
C PHE A 174 -7.53 6.60 -11.47
N LEU A 175 -8.25 6.53 -12.59
CA LEU A 175 -8.26 7.57 -13.61
C LEU A 175 -9.69 8.07 -13.85
N ASP A 176 -9.84 9.37 -14.07
CA ASP A 176 -11.09 9.96 -14.54
C ASP A 176 -11.21 9.86 -16.07
N GLN A 177 -12.34 10.35 -16.61
CA GLN A 177 -12.62 10.32 -18.06
C GLN A 177 -11.61 11.13 -18.89
N ASN A 178 -10.91 12.07 -18.27
CA ASN A 178 -9.90 12.92 -18.90
C ASN A 178 -8.47 12.36 -18.72
N GLY A 179 -8.32 11.22 -18.04
CA GLY A 179 -7.03 10.62 -17.74
C GLY A 179 -6.30 11.26 -16.56
N ASN A 180 -6.95 12.09 -15.75
CA ASN A 180 -6.36 12.59 -14.52
C ASN A 180 -6.45 11.56 -13.41
N PHE A 181 -5.48 11.58 -12.50
CA PHE A 181 -5.51 10.73 -11.32
C PHE A 181 -6.69 11.08 -10.41
N LYS A 182 -7.51 10.07 -10.11
CA LYS A 182 -8.66 10.16 -9.21
C LYS A 182 -8.61 9.03 -8.19
N LYS A 183 -8.29 9.37 -6.94
CA LYS A 183 -8.25 8.39 -5.84
C LYS A 183 -9.66 7.84 -5.54
N ASN A 184 -9.79 6.51 -5.55
CA ASN A 184 -10.97 5.84 -4.99
C ASN A 184 -10.91 5.90 -3.44
N PRO A 185 -11.95 6.40 -2.74
CA PRO A 185 -11.95 6.46 -1.27
C PRO A 185 -11.87 5.07 -0.59
N ALA A 186 -12.27 4.00 -1.28
CA ALA A 186 -12.13 2.62 -0.84
C ALA A 186 -10.67 2.11 -0.87
N PHE A 187 -9.74 2.89 -1.43
CA PHE A 187 -8.32 2.55 -1.47
C PHE A 187 -7.63 2.76 -0.12
N LEU A 188 -7.64 1.72 0.72
CA LEU A 188 -7.07 1.70 2.07
C LEU A 188 -5.97 0.63 2.28
N PRO A 189 -4.93 0.54 1.42
CA PRO A 189 -3.87 -0.48 1.57
C PRO A 189 -3.00 -0.29 2.81
N PHE A 190 -3.05 0.89 3.42
CA PHE A 190 -2.33 1.24 4.66
C PHE A 190 -3.27 1.37 5.87
N SER A 191 -4.48 0.80 5.77
CA SER A 191 -5.55 0.96 6.77
C SER A 191 -6.01 2.43 6.90
N ALA A 192 -6.83 2.72 7.90
CA ALA A 192 -7.38 4.05 8.18
C ALA A 192 -7.40 4.36 9.68
N GLY A 193 -7.56 5.64 10.02
CA GLY A 193 -7.74 6.10 11.39
C GLY A 193 -6.49 6.04 12.26
N LYS A 194 -6.69 5.95 13.58
CA LYS A 194 -5.59 6.03 14.58
C LYS A 194 -4.54 4.93 14.44
N ARG A 195 -4.92 3.79 13.84
CA ARG A 195 -4.06 2.62 13.62
C ARG A 195 -3.55 2.50 12.17
N SER A 196 -3.64 3.57 11.39
CA SER A 196 -3.04 3.63 10.05
C SER A 196 -1.53 3.34 10.09
N CYS A 197 -1.03 2.79 8.99
CA CYS A 197 0.38 2.46 8.82
C CYS A 197 1.26 3.68 9.11
N VAL A 198 2.20 3.53 10.04
CA VAL A 198 3.13 4.60 10.41
C VAL A 198 4.11 4.95 9.28
N GLY A 199 4.37 3.99 8.38
CA GLY A 199 5.29 4.12 7.25
C GLY A 199 4.61 4.45 5.92
N GLU A 200 3.33 4.81 5.88
CA GLU A 200 2.61 5.06 4.62
C GLU A 200 3.32 6.06 3.72
N SER A 201 3.71 7.22 4.26
CA SER A 201 4.36 8.27 3.46
C SER A 201 5.70 7.82 2.89
N LEU A 202 6.47 7.05 3.68
CA LEU A 202 7.74 6.47 3.23
C LEU A 202 7.50 5.46 2.11
N ALA A 203 6.62 4.49 2.33
CA ALA A 203 6.33 3.45 1.34
C ALA A 203 5.81 4.04 0.01
N ARG A 204 4.97 5.09 0.06
CA ARG A 204 4.50 5.76 -1.17
C ARG A 204 5.61 6.47 -1.93
N MET A 205 6.52 7.12 -1.20
CA MET A 205 7.69 7.77 -1.79
C MET A 205 8.62 6.72 -2.41
N GLU A 206 8.90 5.65 -1.68
CA GLU A 206 9.68 4.50 -2.14
C GLU A 206 9.12 3.92 -3.43
N LEU A 207 7.85 3.51 -3.42
CA LEU A 207 7.21 2.92 -4.59
C LEU A 207 7.26 3.83 -5.82
N PHE A 208 7.04 5.13 -5.64
CA PHE A 208 7.03 6.09 -6.74
C PHE A 208 8.44 6.33 -7.30
N ILE A 209 9.37 6.78 -6.46
CA ILE A 209 10.73 7.14 -6.90
C ILE A 209 11.44 5.93 -7.48
N PHE A 210 11.33 4.78 -6.81
CA PHE A 210 11.94 3.53 -7.25
C PHE A 210 11.44 3.13 -8.64
N LEU A 211 10.12 3.08 -8.83
CA LEU A 211 9.52 2.65 -10.08
C LEU A 211 9.82 3.60 -11.24
N VAL A 212 9.69 4.91 -11.00
CA VAL A 212 9.91 5.93 -12.02
C VAL A 212 11.38 5.96 -12.44
N SER A 213 12.32 5.92 -11.48
CA SER A 213 13.76 5.92 -11.77
C SER A 213 14.16 4.70 -12.61
N LEU A 214 13.60 3.53 -12.29
CA LEU A 214 13.84 2.34 -13.07
C LEU A 214 13.30 2.44 -14.50
N LEU A 215 12.07 2.94 -14.66
CA LEU A 215 11.46 3.04 -15.98
C LEU A 215 12.10 4.11 -16.86
N GLN A 216 12.65 5.15 -16.24
CA GLN A 216 13.43 6.17 -16.93
C GLN A 216 14.67 5.58 -17.60
N HIS A 217 15.35 4.63 -16.95
CA HIS A 217 16.66 4.12 -17.38
C HIS A 217 16.65 2.71 -17.97
N PHE A 218 15.63 1.91 -17.71
CA PHE A 218 15.57 0.52 -18.12
C PHE A 218 14.22 0.16 -18.74
N THR A 219 14.26 -0.77 -19.68
CA THR A 219 13.10 -1.52 -20.12
C THR A 219 13.18 -2.94 -19.59
N PHE A 220 12.03 -3.45 -19.15
CA PHE A 220 11.93 -4.76 -18.51
C PHE A 220 11.24 -5.76 -19.43
N SER A 221 11.78 -6.96 -19.50
CA SER A 221 11.22 -8.09 -20.23
C SER A 221 11.30 -9.38 -19.42
N CYS A 222 10.41 -10.31 -19.74
CA CYS A 222 10.39 -11.66 -19.17
C CYS A 222 11.04 -12.61 -20.17
N THR A 223 11.86 -13.54 -19.68
CA THR A 223 12.57 -14.53 -20.50
C THR A 223 11.61 -15.44 -21.27
N GLU A 224 10.43 -15.69 -20.72
CA GLU A 224 9.40 -16.57 -21.27
C GLU A 224 8.16 -15.82 -21.80
N GLY A 225 8.26 -14.50 -21.98
CA GLY A 225 7.14 -13.64 -22.39
C GLY A 225 6.25 -13.16 -21.23
N PRO A 226 5.32 -12.22 -21.47
CA PRO A 226 4.44 -11.67 -20.44
C PRO A 226 3.40 -12.69 -19.93
N ASP A 227 2.94 -13.60 -20.79
CA ASP A 227 1.90 -14.58 -20.46
C ASP A 227 2.38 -15.68 -19.50
N SER A 228 3.69 -15.81 -19.28
CA SER A 228 4.25 -16.76 -18.32
C SER A 228 4.18 -16.27 -16.87
N ILE A 229 3.79 -15.00 -16.64
CA ILE A 229 3.69 -14.44 -15.29
C ILE A 229 2.38 -14.88 -14.64
N ASN A 230 2.47 -15.71 -13.61
CA ASN A 230 1.34 -16.03 -12.76
C ASN A 230 1.15 -14.98 -11.65
N LEU A 231 0.03 -14.26 -11.69
CA LEU A 231 -0.26 -13.20 -10.73
C LEU A 231 -0.79 -13.72 -9.38
N ILE A 232 -1.07 -15.03 -9.26
CA ILE A 232 -1.50 -15.66 -8.03
C ILE A 232 -0.29 -15.77 -7.08
N PRO A 233 -0.40 -15.28 -5.83
CA PRO A 233 0.68 -15.34 -4.86
C PRO A 233 1.14 -16.79 -4.59
N GLU A 234 2.43 -16.95 -4.32
CA GLU A 234 3.02 -18.25 -3.96
C GLU A 234 2.57 -18.68 -2.56
N TYR A 235 2.49 -17.70 -1.65
CA TYR A 235 2.01 -17.87 -0.28
C TYR A 235 0.97 -16.81 0.01
N SER A 236 -0.18 -17.23 0.55
CA SER A 236 -1.23 -16.36 1.05
C SER A 236 -1.55 -16.78 2.49
N SER A 237 -0.99 -16.04 3.45
CA SER A 237 -1.24 -16.21 4.88
C SER A 237 -1.44 -14.83 5.51
N PHE A 238 -0.61 -14.42 6.47
CA PHE A 238 -0.62 -13.05 6.98
C PHE A 238 -0.30 -12.00 5.89
N ALA A 239 0.51 -12.38 4.90
CA ALA A 239 0.81 -11.56 3.74
C ALA A 239 0.70 -12.36 2.43
N ASN A 240 0.36 -11.66 1.35
CA ASN A 240 0.43 -12.17 -0.01
C ASN A 240 1.85 -11.98 -0.54
N LEU A 241 2.57 -13.08 -0.78
CA LEU A 241 3.90 -13.06 -1.34
C LEU A 241 3.86 -13.47 -2.82
N PRO A 242 4.33 -12.62 -3.74
CA PRO A 242 4.38 -12.98 -5.16
C PRO A 242 5.40 -14.09 -5.40
N ARG A 243 5.18 -14.85 -6.47
CA ARG A 243 6.15 -15.84 -6.96
C ARG A 243 7.44 -15.17 -7.40
N ARG A 244 8.54 -15.91 -7.31
CA ARG A 244 9.83 -15.48 -7.86
C ARG A 244 9.82 -15.58 -9.38
N TYR A 245 10.25 -14.51 -10.05
CA TYR A 245 10.38 -14.45 -11.50
C TYR A 245 11.79 -14.02 -11.91
N GLN A 246 12.27 -14.57 -13.02
CA GLN A 246 13.45 -14.06 -13.70
C GLN A 246 13.04 -13.05 -14.77
N ILE A 247 13.80 -11.97 -14.85
CA ILE A 247 13.42 -10.73 -15.52
C ILE A 247 14.71 -10.11 -16.04
N ILE A 248 14.68 -9.57 -17.24
CA ILE A 248 15.80 -8.90 -17.89
C ILE A 248 15.57 -7.40 -17.77
N ALA A 249 16.62 -6.65 -17.39
CA ALA A 249 16.66 -5.20 -17.49
C ALA A 249 17.59 -4.84 -18.64
N THR A 250 17.08 -4.13 -19.63
CA THR A 250 17.88 -3.60 -20.72
C THR A 250 17.94 -2.08 -20.56
N PRO A 251 19.12 -1.47 -20.46
CA PRO A 251 19.25 -0.01 -20.43
C PRO A 251 18.56 0.67 -21.62
N ARG A 252 18.01 1.86 -21.40
CA ARG A 252 17.29 2.68 -22.40
C ARG A 252 18.04 3.91 -22.86
#